data_AF-A0A3D3TVS2-F1
#
_entry.id   AF-A0A3D3TVS2-F1
#
_cell.length_a   1.000
_cell.length_b   1.000
_cell.length_c   1.000
_cell.angle_alpha   90.00
_cell.angle_beta   90.00
_cell.angle_gamma   90.00
#
_symmetry.space_group_name_H-M   'P 1'
#
loop_
_entity.id
_entity.type
_entity.pdbx_description
1 polymer ?
#
loop_
_entity_poly.entity_id
_entity_poly.type
_entity_poly.pdbx_seq_one_letter_code
_entity_poly.pdbx_strand_id
1 'polypeptide(L)'
;MIELLNYLSKNTTGDEFNEILNIVTDDIKFNNISFRKFTNFKKLAELCQSNYKLVTRKDMLWIKVCTSCGYSAWSLKYDVKCSKCGGISKCENTR
;
A
#
# COMPACT_ATOMS: atom_id res chain seq x y z
N MET A 1 -5.63 6.17 19.63
CA MET A 1 -4.19 5.92 19.37
C MET A 1 -3.79 4.50 19.76
N ILE A 2 -4.05 4.07 21.01
CA ILE A 2 -3.75 2.70 21.47
C ILE A 2 -4.39 1.64 20.56
N GLU A 3 -5.65 1.81 20.18
CA GLU A 3 -6.34 0.88 19.27
C GLU A 3 -5.69 0.75 17.89
N LEU A 4 -5.21 1.86 17.32
CA LEU A 4 -4.51 1.87 16.03
C LEU A 4 -3.18 1.10 16.12
N LEU A 5 -2.38 1.37 17.15
CA LEU A 5 -1.11 0.69 17.35
C LEU A 5 -1.32 -0.81 17.62
N ASN A 6 -2.34 -1.16 18.40
CA ASN A 6 -2.75 -2.55 18.61
C ASN A 6 -3.21 -3.23 17.32
N TYR A 7 -3.96 -2.53 16.47
CA TYR A 7 -4.36 -3.05 15.16
C TYR A 7 -3.14 -3.33 14.28
N LEU A 8 -2.23 -2.36 14.15
CA LEU A 8 -1.02 -2.51 13.34
C LEU A 8 -0.16 -3.66 13.86
N SER A 9 0.17 -3.67 15.16
CA SER A 9 0.98 -4.70 15.79
C SER A 9 0.42 -6.12 15.62
N LYS A 10 -0.91 -6.28 15.57
CA LYS A 10 -1.56 -7.60 15.33
C LYS A 10 -1.57 -8.02 13.87
N ASN A 11 -1.43 -7.07 12.93
CA ASN A 11 -1.66 -7.30 11.50
C ASN A 11 -0.39 -7.12 10.64
N THR A 12 0.76 -6.91 11.27
CA THR A 12 2.07 -6.75 10.63
C THR A 12 3.10 -7.61 11.35
N THR A 13 4.18 -7.95 10.67
CA THR A 13 5.41 -8.43 11.32
C THR A 13 6.06 -7.30 12.13
N GLY A 14 7.04 -7.64 12.97
CA GLY A 14 7.81 -6.64 13.72
C GLY A 14 8.55 -5.66 12.81
N ASP A 15 9.12 -6.15 11.71
CA ASP A 15 9.85 -5.33 10.74
C ASP A 15 8.91 -4.39 9.98
N GLU A 16 7.78 -4.90 9.49
CA GLU A 16 6.76 -4.07 8.82
C GLU A 16 6.17 -3.02 9.77
N PHE A 17 5.95 -3.36 11.04
CA PHE A 17 5.46 -2.41 12.05
C PHE A 17 6.46 -1.26 12.23
N ASN A 18 7.74 -1.59 12.38
CA ASN A 18 8.81 -0.60 12.55
C ASN A 18 8.96 0.27 11.30
N GLU A 19 8.88 -0.32 10.10
CA GLU A 19 8.94 0.42 8.84
C GLU A 19 7.79 1.43 8.73
N ILE A 20 6.55 1.04 9.04
CA ILE A 20 5.39 1.94 9.04
C ILE A 20 5.63 3.12 9.99
N LEU A 21 6.09 2.86 11.22
CA LEU A 21 6.32 3.93 12.19
C LEU A 21 7.45 4.87 11.77
N ASN A 22 8.51 4.34 11.15
CA ASN A 22 9.62 5.14 10.66
C ASN A 22 9.16 6.09 9.55
N ILE A 23 8.47 5.58 8.52
CA ILE A 23 7.97 6.40 7.41
C ILE A 23 7.03 7.50 7.93
N VAL A 24 6.07 7.14 8.79
CA VAL A 24 5.11 8.10 9.36
C VAL A 24 5.83 9.17 10.19
N THR A 25 6.84 8.79 10.96
CA THR A 25 7.63 9.72 11.77
C THR A 25 8.37 10.72 10.90
N ASP A 26 8.99 10.26 9.81
CA ASP A 26 9.72 11.13 8.91
C ASP A 26 8.79 12.07 8.13
N ASP A 27 7.60 11.61 7.72
CA ASP A 27 6.56 12.45 7.14
C ASP A 27 6.13 13.58 8.10
N ILE A 28 5.95 13.27 9.39
CA ILE A 28 5.58 14.25 10.40
C ILE A 28 6.70 15.27 10.60
N LYS A 29 7.95 14.81 10.72
CA LYS A 29 9.12 15.69 10.86
C LYS A 29 9.25 16.61 9.65
N PHE A 30 9.19 16.06 8.44
CA PHE A 30 9.27 16.83 7.20
C PHE A 30 8.15 17.88 7.13
N ASN A 31 6.90 17.49 7.40
CA ASN A 31 5.78 18.42 7.35
C ASN A 31 5.88 19.54 8.40
N ASN A 32 6.42 19.24 9.59
CA ASN A 32 6.65 20.24 10.61
C ASN A 32 7.77 21.20 10.20
N ILE A 33 8.92 20.68 9.79
CA ILE A 33 10.10 21.50 9.43
C ILE A 33 9.82 22.34 8.19
N SER A 34 9.26 21.75 7.12
CA SER A 34 9.10 22.39 5.83
C SER A 34 7.86 23.29 5.75
N PHE A 35 6.78 22.95 6.46
CA PHE A 35 5.50 23.65 6.32
C PHE A 35 4.92 24.18 7.63
N ARG A 36 5.60 23.99 8.77
CA ARG A 36 5.08 24.34 10.12
C ARG A 36 3.71 23.73 10.41
N LYS A 37 3.41 22.58 9.81
CA LYS A 37 2.14 21.88 9.97
C LYS A 37 2.24 20.87 11.11
N PHE A 38 1.41 21.07 12.14
CA PHE A 38 1.24 20.07 13.19
C PHE A 38 0.35 18.92 12.74
N THR A 39 0.77 17.69 13.03
CA THR A 39 -0.01 16.48 12.75
C THR A 39 -0.87 16.15 13.96
N ASN A 40 -2.19 16.25 13.79
CA ASN A 40 -3.14 15.82 14.82
C ASN A 40 -3.36 14.29 14.78
N PHE A 41 -4.06 13.74 15.78
CA PHE A 41 -4.27 12.30 15.89
C PHE A 41 -5.03 11.68 14.71
N LYS A 42 -5.99 12.41 14.12
CA LYS A 42 -6.72 11.92 12.94
C LYS A 42 -5.76 11.76 11.76
N LYS A 43 -4.92 12.77 11.52
CA LYS A 43 -3.95 12.74 10.42
C LYS A 43 -2.86 11.69 10.62
N LEU A 44 -2.41 11.51 11.87
CA LEU A 44 -1.50 10.42 12.23
C LEU A 44 -2.11 9.06 11.88
N ALA A 45 -3.38 8.84 12.21
CA ALA A 45 -4.06 7.58 11.89
C ALA A 45 -4.18 7.35 10.38
N GLU A 46 -4.52 8.38 9.61
CA GLU A 46 -4.55 8.33 8.14
C GLU A 46 -3.17 7.97 7.54
N LEU A 47 -2.09 8.56 8.06
CA LEU A 47 -0.73 8.28 7.62
C LEU A 47 -0.34 6.83 7.95
N CYS A 48 -0.59 6.36 9.17
CA CYS A 48 -0.32 4.97 9.54
C CYS A 48 -1.11 3.97 8.70
N GLN A 49 -2.39 4.24 8.44
CA GLN A 49 -3.23 3.33 7.64
C GLN A 49 -2.78 3.29 6.17
N SER A 50 -2.37 4.43 5.61
CA SER A 50 -1.85 4.50 4.24
C SER A 50 -0.54 3.75 4.11
N ASN A 51 0.40 3.98 5.05
CA ASN A 51 1.68 3.29 5.08
C ASN A 51 1.53 1.81 5.39
N TYR A 52 0.57 1.41 6.23
CA TYR A 52 0.25 0.01 6.44
C TYR A 52 -0.09 -0.71 5.14
N LYS A 53 -0.95 -0.12 4.29
CA LYS A 53 -1.30 -0.71 3.00
C LYS A 53 -0.10 -0.84 2.06
N LEU A 54 0.78 0.16 2.06
CA LEU A 54 1.99 0.19 1.26
C LEU A 54 3.02 -0.85 1.74
N VAL A 55 3.34 -0.85 3.03
CA VAL A 55 4.36 -1.71 3.64
C VAL A 55 3.91 -3.17 3.65
N THR A 56 2.69 -3.45 4.09
CA THR A 56 2.15 -4.83 4.06
C THR A 56 1.76 -5.28 2.67
N ARG A 57 1.74 -4.36 1.70
CA ARG A 57 1.35 -4.60 0.29
C ARG A 57 0.01 -5.33 0.17
N LYS A 58 -0.90 -5.11 1.14
CA LYS A 58 -2.25 -5.68 1.13
C LYS A 58 -3.06 -5.20 -0.07
N ASP A 59 -2.70 -4.04 -0.61
CA ASP A 59 -3.13 -3.58 -1.93
C ASP A 59 -2.09 -4.08 -2.98
N MET A 60 -2.12 -5.37 -3.32
CA MET A 60 -1.21 -5.97 -4.33
C MET A 60 -1.46 -5.39 -5.72
N LEU A 61 -0.47 -4.72 -6.31
CA LEU A 61 -0.50 -4.33 -7.71
C LEU A 61 -0.01 -5.49 -8.59
N TRP A 62 -0.92 -6.06 -9.36
CA TRP A 62 -0.63 -7.05 -10.38
C TRP A 62 -0.45 -6.35 -11.72
N ILE A 63 0.63 -6.67 -12.45
CA ILE A 63 0.68 -6.40 -13.89
C ILE A 63 -0.05 -7.55 -14.58
N LYS A 64 -1.17 -7.23 -15.22
CA LYS A 64 -1.86 -8.14 -16.12
C LYS A 64 -1.30 -7.94 -17.51
N VAL A 65 -0.83 -8.99 -18.16
CA VAL A 65 -0.47 -8.99 -19.58
C VAL A 65 -1.27 -10.06 -20.31
N CYS A 66 -2.08 -9.65 -21.28
CA CYS A 66 -2.80 -10.59 -22.12
C CYS A 66 -1.86 -11.30 -23.09
N THR A 67 -1.84 -12.63 -23.04
CA THR A 67 -1.02 -13.44 -23.95
C THR A 67 -1.55 -13.47 -25.38
N SER A 68 -2.84 -13.14 -25.57
CA SER A 68 -3.50 -13.16 -26.88
C SER A 68 -3.37 -11.84 -27.64
N CYS A 69 -3.50 -10.69 -26.97
CA CYS A 69 -3.51 -9.38 -27.63
C CYS A 69 -2.45 -8.39 -27.12
N GLY A 70 -1.59 -8.80 -26.18
CA GLY A 70 -0.53 -7.97 -25.61
C GLY A 70 -1.01 -6.83 -24.71
N TYR A 71 -2.32 -6.68 -24.48
CA TYR A 71 -2.86 -5.64 -23.62
C TYR A 71 -2.38 -5.80 -22.17
N SER A 72 -1.85 -4.74 -21.59
CA SER A 72 -1.42 -4.71 -20.20
C SER A 72 -2.19 -3.71 -19.34
N ALA A 73 -2.49 -4.08 -18.09
CA ALA A 73 -3.13 -3.21 -17.12
C ALA A 73 -2.69 -3.50 -15.69
N TRP A 74 -2.59 -2.46 -14.87
CA TRP A 74 -2.42 -2.57 -13.43
C TRP A 74 -3.74 -2.96 -12.77
N SER A 75 -3.69 -3.86 -11.80
CA SER A 75 -4.90 -4.28 -11.08
C SER A 75 -4.63 -4.65 -9.64
N LEU A 76 -5.57 -4.30 -8.76
CA LEU A 76 -5.58 -4.73 -7.37
C LEU A 76 -6.14 -6.14 -7.17
N LYS A 77 -6.50 -6.83 -8.26
CA LYS A 77 -7.12 -8.17 -8.23
C LYS A 77 -6.41 -9.09 -9.20
N TYR A 78 -6.12 -10.31 -8.74
CA TYR A 78 -5.70 -11.40 -9.61
C TYR A 78 -6.87 -11.80 -10.53
N ASP A 79 -6.67 -11.75 -11.85
CA ASP A 79 -7.67 -12.13 -12.84
C ASP A 79 -6.99 -12.62 -14.13
N VAL A 80 -7.25 -13.87 -14.48
CA VAL A 80 -6.66 -14.53 -15.65
C VAL A 80 -7.40 -14.22 -16.95
N LYS A 81 -8.45 -13.38 -16.93
CA LYS A 81 -9.18 -12.96 -18.13
C LYS A 81 -8.79 -11.55 -18.56
N CYS A 82 -8.61 -11.35 -19.87
CA CYS A 82 -8.33 -10.06 -20.46
C CYS A 82 -9.62 -9.24 -20.55
N SER A 83 -9.63 -8.04 -19.95
CA SER A 83 -10.77 -7.11 -20.03
C SER A 83 -11.02 -6.56 -21.44
N LYS A 84 -9.98 -6.55 -22.30
CA LYS A 84 -10.06 -6.01 -23.65
C LYS A 84 -10.57 -7.03 -24.68
N CYS A 85 -10.05 -8.25 -24.65
CA CYS A 85 -10.34 -9.26 -25.68
C CYS A 85 -10.96 -10.55 -25.15
N GLY A 86 -11.14 -10.68 -23.83
CA GLY A 86 -11.63 -11.91 -23.20
C GLY A 86 -10.65 -13.09 -23.19
N GLY A 87 -9.47 -12.94 -23.81
CA GLY A 87 -8.40 -13.94 -23.83
C GLY A 87 -7.70 -14.14 -22.48
N ILE A 88 -6.65 -14.95 -22.47
CA ILE A 88 -5.92 -15.30 -21.23
C ILE A 88 -4.95 -14.16 -20.87
N SER A 89 -4.94 -13.78 -19.60
CA SER A 89 -3.99 -12.83 -19.00
C SER A 89 -3.06 -13.58 -18.06
N LYS A 90 -1.75 -13.38 -18.23
CA LYS A 90 -0.76 -13.68 -17.20
C LYS A 90 -0.73 -12.52 -16.22
N CYS A 91 -0.90 -12.80 -14.94
CA CYS A 91 -0.75 -11.83 -13.87
C CYS A 91 0.59 -12.07 -13.20
N GLU A 92 1.49 -11.10 -13.30
CA GLU A 92 2.76 -11.14 -12.59
C GLU A 92 2.70 -10.17 -11.42
N ASN A 93 3.17 -10.66 -10.28
CA ASN A 93 3.34 -9.84 -9.09
C ASN A 93 4.61 -9.01 -9.30
N THR A 94 4.54 -7.70 -9.07
CA THR A 94 5.71 -6.82 -9.21
C THR A 94 6.62 -6.85 -7.98
N ARG A 95 6.76 -8.01 -7.35
CA ARG A 95 7.67 -8.21 -6.23
C ARG A 95 9.06 -8.59 -6.72
#